data_AF-A0AAD8HJD6-F1
#
_entry.id   AF-A0AAD8HJD6-F1
#
_cell.length_a   1.000
_cell.length_b   1.000
_cell.length_c   1.000
_cell.angle_alpha   90.00
_cell.angle_beta   90.00
_cell.angle_gamma   90.00
#
_symmetry.space_group_name_H-M   'P 1'
#
loop_
_entity.id
_entity.type
_entity.pdbx_description
1 polymer ?
#
loop_
_entity_poly.entity_id
_entity_poly.type
_entity_poly.pdbx_seq_one_letter_code
_entity_poly.pdbx_strand_id
1 'polypeptide(L)'
;MASTSANTNTNAADDEFFRLTTKEGKLTVERDVVRTETIDFSPVLQFEQDPVQILDALLPLYLNSQILRSLQESLASELAARMTAMSSATDNAKELKKTYTQVYNRKRQAKITGEILEIVAGANALV
;
A
#
# COMPACT_ATOMS: atom_id res chain seq x y z
N MET A 1 44.56 32.05 -29.81
CA MET A 1 44.63 30.99 -28.79
C MET A 1 43.23 30.79 -28.25
N ALA A 2 42.79 29.54 -28.22
CA ALA A 2 41.41 29.13 -28.38
C ALA A 2 40.49 29.54 -27.22
N SER A 3 39.34 30.05 -27.64
CA SER A 3 38.08 30.16 -26.93
C SER A 3 37.59 28.78 -26.46
N THR A 4 37.29 28.64 -25.17
CA THR A 4 36.28 27.67 -24.71
C THR A 4 35.51 28.33 -23.56
N SER A 5 34.48 29.10 -23.92
CA SER A 5 33.43 29.49 -23.00
C SER A 5 32.62 28.22 -22.69
N ALA A 6 32.71 27.74 -21.45
CA ALA A 6 31.89 26.64 -20.97
C ALA A 6 30.44 27.11 -20.99
N ASN A 7 29.67 26.60 -21.96
CA ASN A 7 28.25 26.87 -22.09
C ASN A 7 27.52 26.10 -20.97
N THR A 8 27.32 26.75 -19.83
CA THR A 8 26.49 26.23 -18.73
C THR A 8 25.02 26.30 -19.14
N ASN A 9 24.56 25.34 -19.95
CA ASN A 9 23.15 25.18 -20.30
C ASN A 9 22.38 24.56 -19.13
N THR A 10 22.28 25.31 -18.04
CA THR A 10 21.28 25.12 -16.98
C THR A 10 20.48 26.41 -16.84
N ASN A 11 20.00 26.94 -17.97
CA ASN A 11 19.06 28.05 -17.97
C ASN A 11 17.67 27.49 -17.63
N ALA A 12 17.29 27.56 -16.36
CA ALA A 12 15.90 27.41 -15.91
C ALA A 12 14.98 28.55 -16.41
N ALA A 13 15.50 29.45 -17.24
CA ALA A 13 14.81 30.61 -17.78
C ALA A 13 13.82 30.26 -18.91
N ASP A 14 14.01 29.12 -19.59
CA ASP A 14 13.26 28.73 -20.79
C ASP A 14 12.57 27.34 -20.67
N ASP A 15 12.23 26.90 -19.45
CA ASP A 15 11.46 25.64 -19.29
C ASP A 15 10.00 25.83 -19.79
N GLU A 16 9.68 25.16 -20.91
CA GLU A 16 8.35 25.20 -21.52
C GLU A 16 7.40 24.15 -20.91
N PHE A 17 6.29 24.59 -20.32
CA PHE A 17 5.24 23.69 -19.83
C PHE A 17 4.12 23.54 -20.87
N PHE A 18 3.91 22.32 -21.38
CA PHE A 18 2.88 22.04 -22.38
C PHE A 18 1.56 21.66 -21.70
N ARG A 19 0.56 22.54 -21.73
CA ARG A 19 -0.79 22.21 -21.25
C ARG A 19 -1.69 21.86 -22.42
N LEU A 20 -2.06 20.59 -22.51
CA LEU A 20 -3.05 20.11 -23.48
C LEU A 20 -4.44 20.47 -22.97
N THR A 21 -5.09 21.45 -23.59
CA THR A 21 -6.48 21.81 -23.29
C THR A 21 -7.35 21.47 -24.50
N THR A 22 -8.58 21.02 -24.24
CA THR A 22 -9.59 20.81 -25.27
C THR A 22 -10.55 22.00 -25.24
N LYS A 23 -10.50 22.83 -26.28
CA LYS A 23 -11.51 23.85 -26.55
C LYS A 23 -12.25 23.42 -27.81
N GLU A 24 -13.58 23.35 -27.70
CA GLU A 24 -14.48 23.03 -28.82
C GLU A 24 -14.17 21.72 -29.57
N GLY A 25 -13.68 20.69 -28.86
CA GLY A 25 -13.45 19.36 -29.44
C GLY A 25 -12.20 19.23 -30.31
N LYS A 26 -11.32 20.24 -30.34
CA LYS A 26 -9.97 20.14 -30.94
C LYS A 26 -8.91 20.24 -29.83
N LEU A 27 -7.91 19.36 -29.90
CA LEU A 27 -6.73 19.45 -29.02
C LEU A 27 -5.91 20.67 -29.42
N THR A 28 -5.84 21.65 -28.52
CA THR A 28 -5.01 22.85 -28.68
C THR A 28 -3.88 22.83 -27.65
N VAL A 29 -2.66 23.19 -28.09
CA VAL A 29 -1.49 23.31 -27.22
C VAL A 29 -1.33 24.78 -26.84
N GLU A 30 -1.57 25.12 -25.57
CA GLU A 30 -1.19 26.42 -25.01
C GLU A 30 0.22 26.28 -24.42
N ARG A 31 1.15 27.15 -24.85
CA ARG A 31 2.53 27.21 -24.36
C ARG A 31 2.61 28.34 -23.34
N ASP A 32 2.93 28.01 -22.10
CA ASP A 32 3.13 29.00 -21.04
C ASP A 32 4.58 28.92 -20.57
N VAL A 33 5.25 30.08 -20.54
CA VAL A 33 6.67 30.19 -20.16
C VAL A 33 6.71 30.41 -18.65
N VAL A 34 7.07 29.37 -17.91
CA VAL A 34 7.16 29.45 -16.45
C VAL A 34 8.55 29.96 -16.09
N ARG A 35 8.65 31.22 -15.66
CA ARG A 35 9.88 31.74 -15.06
C ARG A 35 9.95 31.24 -13.62
N THR A 36 10.78 30.23 -13.39
CA THR A 36 11.11 29.79 -12.02
C THR A 36 12.04 30.82 -11.40
N GLU A 37 11.61 31.46 -10.32
CA GLU A 37 12.51 32.34 -9.54
C GLU A 37 13.63 31.48 -8.94
N THR A 38 14.86 31.75 -9.33
CA THR A 38 16.04 31.11 -8.75
C THR A 38 16.25 31.66 -7.35
N ILE A 39 16.02 30.83 -6.34
CA ILE A 39 16.31 31.17 -4.95
C ILE A 39 17.85 31.24 -4.83
N ASP A 40 18.38 32.41 -4.49
CA ASP A 40 19.81 32.59 -4.25
C ASP A 40 20.26 31.65 -3.12
N PHE A 41 21.29 30.85 -3.40
CA PHE A 41 21.87 29.94 -2.42
C PHE A 41 22.45 30.73 -1.24
N SER A 42 22.38 30.15 -0.03
CA SER A 42 23.03 30.73 1.15
C SER A 42 24.52 31.00 0.85
N PRO A 43 25.05 32.20 1.15
CA PRO A 43 26.42 32.58 0.78
C PRO A 43 27.52 31.74 1.46
N VAL A 44 27.14 30.84 2.39
CA VAL A 44 28.03 29.91 3.09
C VAL A 44 28.07 28.52 2.42
N LEU A 45 27.19 28.26 1.46
CA LEU A 45 27.12 26.96 0.76
C LEU A 45 28.26 26.87 -0.26
N GLN A 46 29.31 26.14 0.10
CA GLN A 46 30.41 25.81 -0.79
C GLN A 46 30.21 24.39 -1.32
N PHE A 47 30.12 24.26 -2.65
CA PHE A 47 30.08 22.96 -3.32
C PHE A 47 31.51 22.55 -3.68
N GLU A 48 31.90 21.35 -3.25
CA GLU A 48 33.23 20.79 -3.56
C GLU A 48 33.29 20.24 -5.00
N GLN A 49 32.14 19.90 -5.58
CA GLN A 49 32.00 19.30 -6.92
C GLN A 49 31.06 20.13 -7.80
N ASP A 50 31.15 19.92 -9.11
CA ASP A 50 30.25 20.56 -10.07
C ASP A 50 28.80 20.13 -9.82
N PRO A 51 27.80 21.03 -9.92
CA PRO A 51 26.40 20.71 -9.64
C PRO A 51 25.85 19.50 -10.42
N VAL A 52 26.33 19.26 -11.64
CA VAL A 52 25.93 18.10 -12.45
C VAL A 52 26.41 16.80 -11.81
N GLN A 53 27.64 16.77 -11.28
CA GLN A 53 28.21 15.60 -10.62
C GLN A 53 27.48 15.26 -9.32
N ILE A 54 27.09 16.28 -8.56
CA ILE A 54 26.31 16.11 -7.34
C ILE A 54 24.95 15.49 -7.66
N LEU A 55 24.28 15.99 -8.71
CA LEU A 55 22.97 15.48 -9.12
C LEU A 55 23.06 14.04 -9.63
N ASP A 56 24.08 13.71 -10.44
CA ASP A 56 24.33 12.36 -10.93
C ASP A 56 24.58 11.35 -9.80
N ALA A 57 25.18 11.78 -8.69
CA ALA A 57 25.37 10.94 -7.51
C ALA A 57 24.10 10.84 -6.64
N LEU A 58 23.31 11.92 -6.55
CA LEU A 58 22.14 11.99 -5.70
C LEU A 58 20.93 11.25 -6.28
N LEU A 59 20.74 11.30 -7.60
CA LEU A 59 19.59 10.68 -8.27
C LEU A 59 19.50 9.15 -8.04
N PRO A 60 20.59 8.37 -8.19
CA PRO A 60 20.57 6.95 -7.86
C PRO A 60 20.25 6.66 -6.39
N LEU A 61 20.77 7.48 -5.46
CA LEU A 61 20.51 7.31 -4.03
C LEU A 61 19.04 7.58 -3.68
N TYR A 62 18.47 8.63 -4.28
CA TYR A 62 17.05 8.95 -4.13
C TYR A 62 16.17 7.83 -4.69
N LEU A 63 16.46 7.35 -5.90
CA LEU A 63 15.70 6.27 -6.53
C LEU A 63 15.76 4.99 -5.70
N ASN A 64 16.93 4.61 -5.20
CA ASN A 64 17.08 3.43 -4.33
C ASN A 64 16.26 3.57 -3.04
N SER A 65 16.32 4.75 -2.42
CA SER A 65 15.53 5.04 -1.21
C SER A 65 14.03 5.00 -1.47
N GLN A 66 13.59 5.47 -2.65
CA GLN A 66 12.19 5.43 -3.07
C GLN A 66 11.70 3.99 -3.25
N ILE A 67 12.49 3.16 -3.93
CA ILE A 67 12.18 1.74 -4.15
C ILE A 67 12.11 1.02 -2.81
N LEU A 68 13.11 1.19 -1.94
CA LEU A 68 13.14 0.56 -0.63
C LEU A 68 11.90 0.93 0.20
N ARG A 69 11.51 2.21 0.19
CA ARG A 69 10.32 2.65 0.90
C ARG A 69 9.04 2.01 0.36
N SER A 70 8.88 1.97 -0.97
CA SER A 70 7.72 1.33 -1.60
C SER A 70 7.59 -0.16 -1.25
N LEU A 71 8.72 -0.87 -1.14
CA LEU A 71 8.76 -2.27 -0.73
C LEU A 71 8.35 -2.44 0.74
N GLN A 72 8.85 -1.57 1.62
CA GLN A 72 8.48 -1.58 3.04
C GLN A 72 7.00 -1.28 3.25
N GLU A 73 6.45 -0.29 2.55
CA GLU A 73 5.02 0.03 2.59
C GLU A 73 4.16 -1.12 2.05
N SER A 74 4.60 -1.78 0.98
CA SER A 74 3.91 -2.96 0.42
C SER A 74 3.89 -4.12 1.40
N LEU A 75 5.02 -4.40 2.06
CA LEU A 75 5.14 -5.47 3.06
C LEU A 75 4.27 -5.17 4.29
N ALA A 76 4.28 -3.93 4.77
CA ALA A 76 3.40 -3.51 5.85
C ALA A 76 1.92 -3.66 5.49
N SER A 77 1.54 -3.31 4.25
CA SER A 77 0.18 -3.47 3.73
C SER A 77 -0.24 -4.94 3.63
N GLU A 78 0.66 -5.84 3.22
CA GLU A 78 0.44 -7.29 3.20
C GLU A 78 0.17 -7.84 4.61
N LEU A 79 1.00 -7.47 5.58
CA LEU A 79 0.83 -7.86 6.98
C LEU A 79 -0.51 -7.35 7.54
N ALA A 80 -0.87 -6.10 7.26
CA ALA A 80 -2.15 -5.54 7.67
C ALA A 80 -3.32 -6.32 7.07
N ALA A 81 -3.30 -6.58 5.76
CA ALA A 81 -4.32 -7.38 5.08
C ALA A 81 -4.41 -8.80 5.66
N ARG A 82 -3.27 -9.44 5.95
CA ARG A 82 -3.22 -10.76 6.60
C ARG A 82 -3.83 -10.72 8.00
N MET A 83 -3.53 -9.70 8.79
CA MET A 83 -4.10 -9.55 10.14
C MET A 83 -5.62 -9.38 10.08
N THR A 84 -6.13 -8.56 9.16
CA THR A 84 -7.59 -8.43 8.95
C THR A 84 -8.22 -9.75 8.53
N ALA A 85 -7.63 -10.46 7.56
CA ALA A 85 -8.13 -11.77 7.12
C ALA A 85 -8.15 -12.80 8.26
N MET A 86 -7.11 -12.83 9.09
CA MET A 86 -7.02 -13.72 10.26
C MET A 86 -8.03 -13.33 11.35
N SER A 87 -8.28 -12.05 11.55
CA SER A 87 -9.34 -11.59 12.46
C SER A 87 -10.70 -12.06 11.99
N SER A 88 -11.04 -11.88 10.71
CA SER A 88 -12.29 -12.39 10.14
C SER A 88 -12.39 -13.92 10.23
N ALA A 89 -11.30 -14.65 9.95
CA ALA A 89 -11.27 -16.10 10.10
C ALA A 89 -11.51 -16.55 11.56
N THR A 90 -10.95 -15.81 12.52
CA THR A 90 -11.14 -16.07 13.95
C THR A 90 -12.59 -15.84 14.37
N ASP A 91 -13.23 -14.79 13.89
CA ASP A 91 -14.63 -14.50 14.20
C ASP A 91 -15.56 -15.53 13.56
N ASN A 92 -15.31 -15.94 12.32
CA ASN A 92 -16.02 -17.05 11.68
C ASN A 92 -15.87 -18.37 12.46
N ALA A 93 -14.67 -18.66 12.96
CA ALA A 93 -14.43 -19.85 13.77
C ALA A 93 -15.18 -19.79 15.12
N LYS A 94 -15.30 -18.62 15.75
CA LYS A 94 -16.11 -18.43 16.97
C LYS A 94 -17.59 -18.68 16.70
N GLU A 95 -18.10 -18.21 15.57
CA GLU A 95 -19.48 -18.46 15.17
C GLU A 95 -19.74 -19.95 14.96
N LEU A 96 -18.88 -20.63 14.19
CA LEU A 96 -18.96 -22.07 13.98
C LEU A 96 -18.90 -22.85 15.30
N LYS A 97 -18.01 -22.46 16.21
CA LYS A 97 -17.92 -23.06 17.56
C LYS A 97 -19.25 -22.95 18.30
N LYS A 98 -19.90 -21.78 18.28
CA LYS A 98 -21.20 -21.57 18.94
C LYS A 98 -22.26 -22.47 18.33
N THR A 99 -22.35 -22.53 17.01
CA THR A 99 -23.30 -23.38 16.28
C THR A 99 -23.09 -24.86 16.60
N TYR A 100 -21.85 -25.36 16.53
CA TYR A 100 -21.56 -26.75 16.85
C TYR A 100 -21.77 -27.08 18.32
N THR A 101 -21.56 -26.13 19.24
CA THR A 101 -21.89 -26.32 20.66
C THR A 101 -23.39 -26.55 20.87
N GLN A 102 -24.24 -25.79 20.17
CA GLN A 102 -25.69 -25.98 20.23
C GLN A 102 -26.10 -27.33 19.64
N VAL A 103 -25.55 -27.70 18.48
CA VAL A 103 -25.81 -29.00 17.84
C VAL A 103 -25.35 -30.15 18.75
N TYR A 104 -24.17 -30.03 19.36
CA TYR A 104 -23.64 -31.02 20.30
C TYR A 104 -24.58 -31.21 21.49
N ASN A 105 -25.05 -30.13 22.12
CA ASN A 105 -25.97 -30.21 23.25
C ASN A 105 -27.31 -30.87 22.87
N ARG A 106 -27.87 -30.55 21.69
CA ARG A 106 -29.09 -31.20 21.19
C ARG A 106 -28.86 -32.69 20.96
N LYS A 107 -27.77 -33.08 20.28
CA LYS A 107 -27.42 -34.49 20.05
C LYS A 107 -27.19 -35.24 21.37
N ARG A 108 -26.53 -34.59 22.34
CA ARG A 108 -26.31 -35.15 23.68
C ARG A 108 -27.64 -35.41 24.39
N GLN A 109 -28.56 -34.46 24.37
CA GLN A 109 -29.89 -34.64 24.96
C GLN A 109 -30.67 -35.75 24.27
N ALA A 110 -30.70 -35.77 22.94
CA ALA A 110 -31.37 -36.82 22.17
C ALA A 110 -30.80 -38.21 22.48
N LYS A 111 -29.48 -38.32 22.64
CA LYS A 111 -28.81 -39.57 23.04
C LYS A 111 -29.24 -40.01 24.44
N ILE A 112 -29.20 -39.10 25.43
CA ILE A 112 -29.64 -39.40 26.81
C ILE A 112 -31.11 -39.84 26.83
N THR A 113 -32.00 -39.14 26.12
CA THR A 113 -33.41 -39.52 26.06
C THR A 113 -33.61 -40.88 25.38
N GLY A 114 -32.83 -41.19 24.33
CA GLY A 114 -32.85 -42.48 23.67
C GLY A 114 -32.43 -43.61 24.61
N GLU A 115 -31.30 -43.44 25.31
CA GLU A 115 -30.82 -44.40 26.31
C GLU A 115 -31.86 -44.62 27.43
N ILE A 116 -32.49 -43.56 27.94
CA ILE A 116 -33.55 -43.68 28.95
C ILE A 116 -34.75 -44.45 28.41
N LEU A 117 -35.20 -44.17 27.19
CA LEU A 117 -36.33 -44.87 26.57
C LEU A 117 -36.02 -46.36 26.37
N GLU A 118 -34.80 -46.70 25.95
CA GLU A 118 -34.34 -48.08 25.82
C GLU A 118 -34.35 -48.82 27.17
N ILE A 119 -33.87 -48.16 28.25
CA ILE A 119 -33.88 -48.72 29.60
C ILE A 119 -35.31 -48.97 30.09
N VAL A 120 -36.22 -48.00 29.91
CA VAL A 120 -37.62 -48.14 30.36
C VAL A 120 -38.36 -49.21 29.56
N ALA A 121 -38.16 -49.26 28.24
CA ALA A 121 -38.74 -50.30 27.40
C ALA A 121 -38.23 -51.70 27.78
N GLY A 122 -36.93 -51.84 28.05
CA GLY A 122 -36.33 -53.09 28.53
C GLY A 122 -36.85 -53.53 29.89
N ALA A 123 -37.02 -52.59 30.84
CA ALA A 123 -37.56 -52.88 32.16
C ALA A 123 -39.03 -53.34 32.11
N ASN A 124 -39.85 -52.71 31.25
CA ASN A 124 -41.25 -53.10 31.06
C ASN A 124 -41.41 -54.45 30.34
N ALA A 125 -40.41 -54.91 29.57
CA ALA A 125 -40.44 -56.21 28.91
C ALA A 125 -40.12 -57.39 29.84
N LEU A 126 -39.66 -57.12 31.07
CA LEU A 126 -39.34 -58.10 32.11
C LEU A 126 -40.50 -58.36 33.09
N VAL A 127 -41.62 -57.63 32.95
CA VAL A 127 -42.88 -57.80 33.68
C VAL A 127 -43.88 -58.53 32.80
#